data_AF-A0A943E7I8-F1
#
_entry.id   AF-A0A943E7I8-F1
#
_cell.length_a   1.000
_cell.length_b   1.000
_cell.length_c   1.000
_cell.angle_alpha   90.00
_cell.angle_beta   90.00
_cell.angle_gamma   90.00
#
_symmetry.space_group_name_H-M   'P 1'
#
loop_
_entity.id
_entity.type
_entity.pdbx_description
1 polymer ?
#
loop_
_entity_poly.entity_id
_entity_poly.type
_entity_poly.pdbx_seq_one_letter_code
_entity_poly.pdbx_strand_id
1 'polypeptide(L)'
;MHPVTIDKLPKDHTELPFVKHWTGGNGNIPIYHAKTMHALNRIIGYARLINCNSGTVLYRGQDALYNSLLPSGARKNAQAVSETLFDQMIDDPHLLKFFSLDESDILGWRQYQIMVMESALQHYGAKTLCMDFVDNHWCALWFGAYSFSNGNYNMRDDDGNLYIILCVADTICPCIKGLYIGEDTYTIDLRKTLPSCFQRPASQHGWMVRNKERNITTLEDRIAGIVEVSVQDALRWIGSGTLLTDENFFPSFEIDQGYKVLLSRQCRSGIKSREELLLPTKVICNYHLSDLFYCSDLKKMEGLQKNEDAPDWMINISITELFDLLLSFSWTHDSCDKTEYWNERLPYTGQSGVTALLIQCLYGGDLKCYTFSRTRNHYFNVIDDVVLDLTYKELVDTAQKRDYIFELTKCAEKEFKGTNVRSKNENKVSDLISSLNPQNRFTNTMRQIP
;
A
#
# COMPACT_ATOMS: atom_id res chain seq x y z
N MET A 1 22.73 -19.20 8.91
CA MET A 1 21.29 -18.92 9.22
C MET A 1 20.39 -19.24 8.03
N HIS A 2 19.22 -19.88 8.24
CA HIS A 2 18.28 -20.26 7.17
C HIS A 2 17.04 -19.35 7.14
N PRO A 3 16.64 -18.81 5.97
CA PRO A 3 15.45 -17.99 5.83
C PRO A 3 14.18 -18.81 6.03
N VAL A 4 13.15 -18.18 6.59
CA VAL A 4 11.80 -18.73 6.57
C VAL A 4 11.20 -18.43 5.20
N THR A 5 10.74 -19.47 4.51
CA THR A 5 10.16 -19.34 3.17
C THR A 5 8.72 -18.85 3.22
N ILE A 6 8.25 -18.26 2.13
CA ILE A 6 6.87 -17.75 2.00
C ILE A 6 5.83 -18.85 1.68
N ASP A 7 6.13 -20.10 2.00
CA ASP A 7 5.36 -21.29 1.61
C ASP A 7 4.00 -21.43 2.31
N LYS A 8 3.80 -20.78 3.47
CA LYS A 8 2.53 -20.77 4.22
C LYS A 8 1.44 -19.87 3.63
N LEU A 9 1.71 -19.15 2.54
CA LEU A 9 0.65 -18.40 1.86
C LEU A 9 -0.40 -19.34 1.25
N PRO A 10 -1.70 -18.99 1.29
CA PRO A 10 -2.74 -19.80 0.64
C PRO A 10 -2.45 -19.96 -0.86
N LYS A 11 -2.46 -21.21 -1.34
CA LYS A 11 -2.15 -21.52 -2.74
C LYS A 11 -3.23 -21.05 -3.72
N ASP A 12 -4.46 -20.91 -3.22
CA ASP A 12 -5.67 -20.51 -3.93
C ASP A 12 -5.96 -19.00 -3.85
N HIS A 13 -4.99 -18.20 -3.38
CA HIS A 13 -5.15 -16.76 -3.32
C HIS A 13 -5.32 -16.15 -4.73
N THR A 14 -6.43 -15.48 -4.98
CA THR A 14 -6.83 -15.03 -6.33
C THR A 14 -5.85 -14.05 -6.98
N GLU A 15 -5.32 -13.10 -6.20
CA GLU A 15 -4.35 -12.08 -6.64
C GLU A 15 -2.87 -12.51 -6.49
N LEU A 16 -2.61 -13.61 -5.78
CA LEU A 16 -1.28 -14.15 -5.47
C LEU A 16 -1.28 -15.68 -5.68
N PRO A 17 -1.64 -16.20 -6.86
CA PRO A 17 -1.67 -17.63 -7.05
C PRO A 17 -0.26 -18.23 -6.96
N PHE A 18 -0.18 -19.40 -6.32
CA PHE A 18 1.03 -20.22 -6.35
C PHE A 18 1.28 -20.72 -7.78
N VAL A 19 2.51 -20.57 -8.27
CA VAL A 19 2.89 -21.01 -9.63
C VAL A 19 3.53 -22.40 -9.58
N LYS A 20 4.69 -22.49 -8.93
CA LYS A 20 5.51 -23.71 -8.81
C LYS A 20 6.62 -23.49 -7.78
N HIS A 21 7.37 -24.54 -7.50
CA HIS A 21 8.67 -24.39 -6.85
C HIS A 21 9.75 -24.14 -7.92
N TRP A 22 10.64 -23.20 -7.65
CA TRP A 22 11.86 -23.05 -8.42
C TRP A 22 12.81 -24.19 -8.10
N THR A 23 13.28 -24.87 -9.16
CA THR A 23 14.14 -26.04 -9.07
C THR A 23 15.63 -25.71 -9.16
N GLY A 24 15.99 -24.42 -9.24
CA GLY A 24 17.38 -23.99 -9.16
C GLY A 24 17.92 -24.13 -7.73
N GLY A 25 19.22 -24.43 -7.62
CA GLY A 25 19.88 -24.63 -6.33
C GLY A 25 19.32 -25.78 -5.49
N ASN A 26 18.92 -25.48 -4.24
CA ASN A 26 18.41 -26.44 -3.26
C ASN A 26 16.99 -26.96 -3.56
N GLY A 27 16.33 -26.49 -4.63
CA GLY A 27 15.20 -27.19 -5.22
C GLY A 27 13.84 -27.11 -4.51
N ASN A 28 13.59 -26.09 -3.66
CA ASN A 28 12.30 -25.97 -2.96
C ASN A 28 11.89 -24.52 -2.62
N ILE A 29 12.12 -23.57 -3.53
CA ILE A 29 11.76 -22.16 -3.30
C ILE A 29 10.40 -21.85 -3.95
N PRO A 30 9.37 -21.40 -3.20
CA PRO A 30 8.06 -21.14 -3.76
C PRO A 30 8.04 -19.90 -4.67
N ILE A 31 7.34 -20.01 -5.79
CA ILE A 31 7.06 -18.90 -6.71
C ILE A 31 5.57 -18.56 -6.65
N TYR A 32 5.26 -17.29 -6.41
CA TYR A 32 3.90 -16.76 -6.47
C TYR A 32 3.81 -15.66 -7.52
N HIS A 33 2.70 -15.62 -8.26
CA HIS A 33 2.45 -14.60 -9.27
C HIS A 33 1.67 -13.43 -8.68
N ALA A 34 2.18 -12.21 -8.72
CA ALA A 34 1.47 -11.03 -8.24
C ALA A 34 0.67 -10.39 -9.39
N LYS A 35 -0.67 -10.44 -9.31
CA LYS A 35 -1.57 -9.85 -10.33
C LYS A 35 -1.80 -8.35 -10.16
N THR A 36 -1.55 -7.84 -8.95
CA THR A 36 -1.80 -6.44 -8.58
C THR A 36 -0.63 -5.90 -7.75
N MET A 37 -0.47 -4.57 -7.73
CA MET A 37 0.53 -3.92 -6.88
C MET A 37 0.29 -4.18 -5.39
N HIS A 38 -0.98 -4.30 -4.96
CA HIS A 38 -1.34 -4.64 -3.59
C HIS A 38 -0.94 -6.09 -3.23
N ALA A 39 -1.10 -7.03 -4.16
CA ALA A 39 -0.57 -8.37 -4.03
C ALA A 39 0.96 -8.35 -3.86
N LEU A 40 1.69 -7.60 -4.68
CA LEU A 40 3.13 -7.44 -4.58
C LEU A 40 3.57 -6.86 -3.21
N ASN A 41 2.93 -5.79 -2.75
CA ASN A 41 3.21 -5.18 -1.44
C ASN A 41 3.00 -6.18 -0.30
N ARG A 42 1.92 -6.96 -0.36
CA ARG A 42 1.53 -7.95 0.66
C ARG A 42 2.53 -9.09 0.78
N ILE A 43 2.92 -9.72 -0.33
CA ILE A 43 3.87 -10.83 -0.32
C ILE A 43 5.26 -10.37 0.16
N ILE A 44 5.68 -9.17 -0.21
CA ILE A 44 6.93 -8.56 0.26
C ILE A 44 6.86 -8.27 1.76
N GLY A 45 5.76 -7.65 2.22
CA GLY A 45 5.54 -7.36 3.64
C GLY A 45 5.54 -8.63 4.49
N TYR A 46 4.88 -9.68 3.99
CA TYR A 46 4.88 -11.00 4.61
C TYR A 46 6.28 -11.61 4.70
N ALA A 47 7.06 -11.59 3.61
CA ALA A 47 8.43 -12.07 3.60
C ALA A 47 9.32 -11.35 4.63
N ARG A 48 9.15 -10.03 4.76
CA ARG A 48 9.83 -9.21 5.78
C ARG A 48 9.40 -9.59 7.20
N LEU A 49 8.10 -9.77 7.42
CA LEU A 49 7.55 -10.11 8.74
C LEU A 49 8.11 -11.45 9.25
N ILE A 50 8.09 -12.50 8.43
CA ILE A 50 8.51 -13.85 8.86
C ILE A 50 10.04 -13.97 9.00
N ASN A 51 10.81 -13.07 8.38
CA ASN A 51 12.27 -13.03 8.46
C ASN A 51 12.79 -11.87 9.32
N CYS A 52 11.94 -11.20 10.12
CA CYS A 52 12.33 -10.03 10.89
C CYS A 52 13.47 -10.29 11.90
N ASN A 53 13.59 -11.52 12.37
CA ASN A 53 14.66 -11.97 13.27
C ASN A 53 15.83 -12.65 12.53
N SER A 54 15.72 -12.83 11.22
CA SER A 54 16.74 -13.48 10.40
C SER A 54 17.63 -12.43 9.71
N GLY A 55 17.04 -11.33 9.26
CA GLY A 55 17.82 -10.30 8.58
C GLY A 55 16.96 -9.41 7.70
N THR A 56 17.61 -8.68 6.82
CA THR A 56 16.92 -7.79 5.89
C THR A 56 16.55 -8.56 4.62
N VAL A 57 15.27 -8.51 4.24
CA VAL A 57 14.84 -9.02 2.93
C VAL A 57 15.19 -8.00 1.86
N LEU A 58 16.16 -8.35 1.02
CA LEU A 58 16.58 -7.63 -0.16
C LEU A 58 15.99 -8.26 -1.42
N TYR A 59 16.02 -7.51 -2.51
CA TYR A 59 15.40 -7.85 -3.78
C TYR A 59 16.42 -7.95 -4.89
N ARG A 60 16.20 -8.87 -5.83
CA ARG A 60 16.89 -8.89 -7.11
C ARG A 60 15.88 -9.07 -8.24
N GLY A 61 15.76 -8.07 -9.09
CA GLY A 61 15.01 -8.16 -10.35
C GLY A 61 15.76 -8.98 -11.38
N GLN A 62 15.06 -9.86 -12.09
CA GLN A 62 15.59 -10.64 -13.19
C GLN A 62 14.59 -10.72 -14.34
N ASP A 63 15.12 -10.62 -15.55
CA ASP A 63 14.38 -10.71 -16.81
C ASP A 63 14.00 -12.15 -17.17
N ALA A 64 14.67 -13.14 -16.57
CA ALA A 64 14.38 -14.54 -16.72
C ALA A 64 14.58 -15.30 -15.39
N LEU A 65 13.93 -16.46 -15.29
CA LEU A 65 14.15 -17.37 -14.17
C LEU A 65 15.36 -18.26 -14.48
N TYR A 66 16.55 -17.83 -14.06
CA TYR A 66 17.78 -18.60 -14.24
C TYR A 66 17.80 -19.84 -13.32
N ASN A 67 18.62 -20.84 -13.64
CA ASN A 67 18.74 -22.07 -12.86
C ASN A 67 19.64 -21.95 -11.62
N SER A 68 20.34 -20.83 -11.45
CA SER A 68 21.16 -20.59 -10.25
C SER A 68 21.38 -19.10 -9.95
N LEU A 69 21.70 -18.78 -8.70
CA LEU A 69 22.16 -17.45 -8.26
C LEU A 69 23.70 -17.41 -8.16
N LEU A 70 24.39 -17.74 -9.25
CA LEU A 70 25.84 -17.62 -9.30
C LEU A 70 26.30 -16.16 -9.50
N PRO A 71 27.29 -15.70 -8.71
CA PRO A 71 27.98 -14.43 -8.92
C PRO A 71 28.53 -14.27 -10.33
N SER A 72 28.66 -13.02 -10.78
CA SER A 72 29.05 -12.69 -12.16
C SER A 72 30.42 -13.27 -12.54
N GLY A 73 31.38 -13.31 -11.60
CA GLY A 73 32.70 -13.91 -11.75
C GLY A 73 32.74 -15.43 -11.59
N ALA A 74 31.63 -16.06 -11.24
CA ALA A 74 31.47 -17.50 -11.05
C ALA A 74 30.70 -18.19 -12.20
N ARG A 75 30.20 -17.42 -13.18
CA ARG A 75 29.45 -17.96 -14.32
C ARG A 75 30.40 -18.62 -15.33
N LYS A 76 29.85 -19.51 -16.16
CA LYS A 76 30.60 -20.23 -17.20
C LYS A 76 31.36 -19.23 -18.09
N ASN A 77 32.68 -19.46 -18.24
CA ASN A 77 33.62 -18.60 -18.98
C ASN A 77 33.91 -17.22 -18.38
N ALA A 78 33.54 -16.96 -17.12
CA ALA A 78 33.95 -15.76 -16.40
C ALA A 78 35.19 -16.05 -15.53
N GLN A 79 36.01 -15.02 -15.32
CA GLN A 79 37.06 -15.02 -14.32
C GLN A 79 36.77 -13.89 -13.34
N ALA A 80 36.62 -14.22 -12.06
CA ALA A 80 36.48 -13.22 -11.02
C ALA A 80 37.75 -12.37 -10.92
N VAL A 81 37.59 -11.09 -10.56
CA VAL A 81 38.72 -10.20 -10.23
C VAL A 81 39.71 -10.92 -9.30
N SER A 82 41.00 -10.84 -9.59
CA SER A 82 42.03 -11.56 -8.82
C SER A 82 42.32 -10.88 -7.49
N GLU A 83 42.77 -11.65 -6.50
CA GLU A 83 43.22 -11.08 -5.22
C GLU A 83 44.43 -10.15 -5.39
N THR A 84 45.31 -10.47 -6.33
CA THR A 84 46.48 -9.64 -6.66
C THR A 84 46.07 -8.24 -7.13
N LEU A 85 44.94 -8.08 -7.85
CA LEU A 85 44.46 -6.75 -8.22
C LEU A 85 44.02 -5.96 -6.99
N PHE A 86 43.38 -6.62 -6.02
CA PHE A 86 43.00 -5.95 -4.78
C PHE A 86 44.23 -5.54 -3.95
N ASP A 87 45.28 -6.36 -3.91
CA ASP A 87 46.54 -5.98 -3.26
C ASP A 87 47.12 -4.71 -3.91
N GLN A 88 47.15 -4.65 -5.25
CA GLN A 88 47.58 -3.45 -5.98
C GLN A 88 46.71 -2.23 -5.70
N MET A 89 45.39 -2.40 -5.58
CA MET A 89 44.46 -1.31 -5.26
C MET A 89 44.63 -0.80 -3.82
N ILE A 90 44.95 -1.70 -2.88
CA ILE A 90 45.20 -1.36 -1.47
C ILE A 90 46.55 -0.65 -1.31
N ASP A 91 47.54 -1.02 -2.12
CA ASP A 91 48.86 -0.39 -2.10
C ASP A 91 48.88 1.02 -2.76
N ASP A 92 47.80 1.42 -3.45
CA ASP A 92 47.66 2.75 -4.06
C ASP A 92 47.05 3.77 -3.05
N PRO A 93 47.84 4.74 -2.52
CA PRO A 93 47.36 5.70 -1.54
C PRO A 93 46.32 6.68 -2.11
N HIS A 94 46.40 6.99 -3.40
CA HIS A 94 45.42 7.87 -4.06
C HIS A 94 44.06 7.18 -4.14
N LEU A 95 44.06 5.89 -4.47
CA LEU A 95 42.85 5.10 -4.54
C LEU A 95 42.23 4.89 -3.15
N LEU A 96 43.04 4.52 -2.15
CA LEU A 96 42.55 4.41 -0.77
C LEU A 96 41.88 5.69 -0.29
N LYS A 97 42.53 6.84 -0.52
CA LYS A 97 41.95 8.15 -0.18
C LYS A 97 40.67 8.45 -0.94
N PHE A 98 40.62 8.13 -2.24
CA PHE A 98 39.41 8.32 -3.06
C PHE A 98 38.23 7.47 -2.57
N PHE A 99 38.48 6.26 -2.07
CA PHE A 99 37.48 5.40 -1.46
C PHE A 99 37.22 5.73 0.03
N SER A 100 37.96 6.67 0.63
CA SER A 100 37.94 6.96 2.07
C SER A 100 38.28 5.75 2.95
N LEU A 101 39.25 4.95 2.50
CA LEU A 101 39.77 3.75 3.16
C LEU A 101 41.12 3.98 3.86
N ASP A 102 41.61 5.22 3.89
CA ASP A 102 42.83 5.68 4.55
C ASP A 102 42.60 6.20 5.99
N GLU A 103 41.36 6.19 6.47
CA GLU A 103 41.02 6.58 7.84
C GLU A 103 41.60 5.62 8.90
N SER A 104 41.99 6.13 10.07
CA SER A 104 42.69 5.36 11.12
C SER A 104 41.98 4.08 11.55
N ASP A 105 40.65 4.08 11.57
CA ASP A 105 39.84 2.96 12.05
C ASP A 105 39.70 1.84 11.00
N ILE A 106 40.08 2.11 9.75
CA ILE A 106 39.95 1.20 8.60
C ILE A 106 41.32 0.85 8.01
N LEU A 107 42.30 1.73 8.13
CA LEU A 107 43.63 1.57 7.56
C LEU A 107 44.27 0.27 8.06
N GLY A 108 44.70 -0.57 7.12
CA GLY A 108 45.29 -1.88 7.42
C GLY A 108 44.27 -3.01 7.61
N TRP A 109 42.97 -2.70 7.67
CA TRP A 109 41.93 -3.74 7.70
C TRP A 109 41.63 -4.26 6.29
N ARG A 110 42.55 -5.09 5.79
CA ARG A 110 42.54 -5.63 4.42
C ARG A 110 41.17 -6.22 4.01
N GLN A 111 40.54 -7.00 4.88
CA GLN A 111 39.25 -7.64 4.54
C GLN A 111 38.12 -6.63 4.29
N TYR A 112 38.06 -5.55 5.08
CA TYR A 112 37.08 -4.48 4.87
C TYR A 112 37.35 -3.76 3.55
N GLN A 113 38.62 -3.39 3.31
CA GLN A 113 39.04 -2.68 2.09
C GLN A 113 38.72 -3.50 0.83
N ILE A 114 39.03 -4.81 0.82
CA ILE A 114 38.67 -5.71 -0.28
C ILE A 114 37.16 -5.76 -0.47
N MET A 115 36.39 -5.91 0.60
CA MET A 115 34.94 -6.03 0.48
C MET A 115 34.31 -4.76 -0.11
N VAL A 116 34.77 -3.58 0.29
CA VAL A 116 34.33 -2.30 -0.27
C VAL A 116 34.72 -2.17 -1.74
N MET A 117 35.98 -2.46 -2.08
CA MET A 117 36.49 -2.35 -3.45
C MET A 117 35.81 -3.36 -4.39
N GLU A 118 35.71 -4.64 -4.00
CA GLU A 118 35.06 -5.69 -4.80
C GLU A 118 33.58 -5.35 -5.05
N SER A 119 32.89 -4.88 -4.03
CA SER A 119 31.48 -4.46 -4.12
C SER A 119 31.28 -3.23 -5.01
N ALA A 120 32.19 -2.25 -4.93
CA ALA A 120 32.17 -1.10 -5.82
C ALA A 120 32.37 -1.55 -7.28
N LEU A 121 33.40 -2.38 -7.55
CA LEU A 121 33.67 -2.90 -8.89
C LEU A 121 32.47 -3.67 -9.46
N GLN A 122 31.78 -4.49 -8.66
CA GLN A 122 30.55 -5.18 -9.07
C GLN A 122 29.47 -4.20 -9.53
N HIS A 123 29.26 -3.08 -8.84
CA HIS A 123 28.31 -2.05 -9.27
C HIS A 123 28.67 -1.38 -10.59
N TYR A 124 29.95 -1.35 -10.96
CA TYR A 124 30.42 -0.81 -12.23
C TYR A 124 30.65 -1.89 -13.29
N GLY A 125 30.12 -3.11 -13.08
CA GLY A 125 30.05 -4.15 -14.10
C GLY A 125 31.24 -5.12 -14.14
N ALA A 126 32.16 -5.02 -13.19
CA ALA A 126 33.24 -6.00 -13.07
C ALA A 126 32.69 -7.40 -12.74
N LYS A 127 33.45 -8.43 -13.12
CA LYS A 127 33.13 -9.82 -12.80
C LYS A 127 33.65 -10.14 -11.40
N THR A 128 32.78 -10.20 -10.40
CA THR A 128 33.17 -10.40 -9.00
C THR A 128 32.42 -11.59 -8.38
N LEU A 129 32.77 -11.93 -7.14
CA LEU A 129 32.04 -12.91 -6.34
C LEU A 129 30.90 -12.28 -5.51
N CYS A 130 30.65 -10.97 -5.67
CA CYS A 130 29.52 -10.29 -5.05
C CYS A 130 28.24 -10.47 -5.87
N MET A 131 27.12 -10.45 -5.16
CA MET A 131 25.78 -10.37 -5.73
C MET A 131 25.12 -9.06 -5.36
N ASP A 132 24.68 -8.32 -6.37
CA ASP A 132 23.94 -7.07 -6.26
C ASP A 132 22.47 -7.28 -5.89
N PHE A 133 22.00 -6.51 -4.93
CA PHE A 133 20.62 -6.48 -4.49
C PHE A 133 20.15 -5.04 -4.27
N VAL A 134 18.83 -4.86 -4.19
CA VAL A 134 18.18 -3.58 -3.89
C VAL A 134 17.25 -3.75 -2.69
N ASP A 135 16.95 -2.68 -1.95
CA ASP A 135 16.02 -2.70 -0.81
C ASP A 135 14.65 -2.06 -1.13
N ASN A 136 14.43 -1.73 -2.42
CA ASN A 136 13.18 -1.23 -2.96
C ASN A 136 12.69 -2.13 -4.12
N HIS A 137 11.45 -2.58 -4.03
CA HIS A 137 10.84 -3.44 -5.03
C HIS A 137 10.58 -2.72 -6.36
N TRP A 138 10.50 -1.39 -6.40
CA TRP A 138 10.39 -0.63 -7.66
C TRP A 138 11.65 -0.75 -8.50
N CYS A 139 12.84 -0.64 -7.87
CA CYS A 139 14.11 -0.86 -8.54
C CYS A 139 14.23 -2.30 -9.03
N ALA A 140 13.75 -3.27 -8.24
CA ALA A 140 13.74 -4.68 -8.65
C ALA A 140 12.83 -4.92 -9.86
N LEU A 141 11.63 -4.32 -9.89
CA LEU A 141 10.76 -4.37 -11.06
C LEU A 141 11.46 -3.79 -12.29
N TRP A 142 12.15 -2.64 -12.15
CA TRP A 142 12.90 -2.03 -13.25
C TRP A 142 13.97 -2.98 -13.80
N PHE A 143 14.77 -3.61 -12.93
CA PHE A 143 15.79 -4.58 -13.36
C PHE A 143 15.20 -5.84 -14.00
N GLY A 144 13.97 -6.24 -13.66
CA GLY A 144 13.30 -7.37 -14.33
C GLY A 144 12.65 -7.00 -15.67
N ALA A 145 12.23 -5.74 -15.81
CA ALA A 145 11.56 -5.22 -17.00
C ALA A 145 12.54 -4.74 -18.09
N TYR A 146 13.83 -4.65 -17.78
CA TYR A 146 14.88 -4.23 -18.72
C TYR A 146 15.92 -5.34 -18.88
N SER A 147 16.22 -5.68 -20.13
CA SER A 147 17.26 -6.65 -20.48
C SER A 147 18.56 -5.93 -20.85
N PHE A 148 19.71 -6.47 -20.46
CA PHE A 148 21.01 -5.90 -20.81
C PHE A 148 21.55 -6.52 -22.10
N SER A 149 21.66 -5.74 -23.16
CA SER A 149 22.23 -6.19 -24.43
C SER A 149 23.01 -5.06 -25.11
N ASN A 150 24.13 -5.41 -25.77
CA ASN A 150 25.00 -4.45 -26.47
C ASN A 150 25.44 -3.24 -25.62
N GLY A 151 25.76 -3.46 -24.34
CA GLY A 151 26.22 -2.41 -23.43
C GLY A 151 25.11 -1.51 -22.88
N ASN A 152 23.84 -1.75 -23.23
CA ASN A 152 22.71 -0.91 -22.86
C ASN A 152 21.59 -1.74 -22.22
N TYR A 153 20.79 -1.09 -21.37
CA TYR A 153 19.54 -1.65 -20.89
C TYR A 153 18.42 -1.30 -21.86
N ASN A 154 17.75 -2.32 -22.39
CA ASN A 154 16.63 -2.18 -23.29
C ASN A 154 15.36 -2.62 -22.58
N MET A 155 14.34 -1.75 -22.61
CA MET A 155 13.03 -2.07 -22.07
C MET A 155 12.45 -3.27 -22.82
N ARG A 156 11.90 -4.23 -22.08
CA ARG A 156 11.20 -5.38 -22.65
C ARG A 156 9.83 -4.96 -23.17
N ASP A 157 9.35 -5.63 -24.20
CA ASP A 157 8.01 -5.45 -24.78
C ASP A 157 7.32 -6.81 -25.03
N ASP A 158 7.87 -7.88 -24.45
CA ASP A 158 7.35 -9.24 -24.57
C ASP A 158 6.20 -9.54 -23.57
N ASP A 159 5.41 -10.56 -23.90
CA ASP A 159 4.31 -11.08 -23.06
C ASP A 159 4.80 -12.02 -21.94
N GLY A 160 6.11 -12.05 -21.69
CA GLY A 160 6.72 -12.90 -20.68
C GLY A 160 6.54 -12.36 -19.27
N ASN A 161 7.16 -13.09 -18.35
CA ASN A 161 7.25 -12.71 -16.95
C ASN A 161 8.65 -12.20 -16.60
N LEU A 162 8.70 -11.44 -15.51
CA LEU A 162 9.92 -11.12 -14.78
C LEU A 162 9.85 -11.71 -13.36
N TYR A 163 10.98 -11.71 -12.68
CA TYR A 163 11.13 -12.36 -11.39
C TYR A 163 11.80 -11.43 -10.38
N ILE A 164 11.22 -11.31 -9.19
CA ILE A 164 11.83 -10.65 -8.03
C ILE A 164 12.23 -11.73 -7.04
N ILE A 165 13.53 -11.90 -6.84
CA ILE A 165 14.10 -12.85 -5.88
C ILE A 165 14.19 -12.16 -4.52
N LEU A 166 13.61 -12.78 -3.48
CA LEU A 166 13.61 -12.28 -2.11
C LEU A 166 14.76 -12.95 -1.35
N CYS A 167 15.87 -12.23 -1.14
CA CYS A 167 17.07 -12.72 -0.46
C CYS A 167 17.14 -12.19 0.97
N VAL A 168 17.37 -13.05 1.95
CA VAL A 168 17.57 -12.67 3.35
C VAL A 168 19.05 -12.46 3.61
N ALA A 169 19.44 -11.19 3.77
CA ALA A 169 20.80 -10.78 4.03
C ALA A 169 21.07 -10.64 5.53
N ASP A 170 22.26 -11.07 5.97
CA ASP A 170 22.69 -10.98 7.37
C ASP A 170 22.89 -9.51 7.74
N THR A 171 21.93 -8.94 8.48
CA THR A 171 21.98 -7.57 9.00
C THR A 171 21.75 -7.48 10.50
N ILE A 172 21.51 -8.61 11.16
CA ILE A 172 21.39 -8.74 12.63
C ILE A 172 22.70 -9.34 13.14
N CYS A 173 23.77 -8.60 12.92
CA CYS A 173 25.14 -9.02 13.23
C CYS A 173 26.02 -7.77 13.42
N PRO A 174 27.28 -7.92 13.88
CA PRO A 174 28.19 -6.79 13.99
C PRO A 174 28.30 -6.01 12.67
N CYS A 175 28.12 -4.69 12.76
CA CYS A 175 28.16 -3.79 11.62
C CYS A 175 29.22 -2.71 11.87
N ILE A 176 30.14 -2.54 10.93
CA ILE A 176 31.15 -1.48 10.97
C ILE A 176 31.07 -0.73 9.64
N LYS A 177 30.78 0.58 9.70
CA LYS A 177 30.67 1.47 8.53
C LYS A 177 29.99 0.80 7.34
N GLY A 178 28.77 0.28 7.53
CA GLY A 178 27.96 -0.35 6.47
C GLY A 178 28.34 -1.79 6.08
N LEU A 179 29.44 -2.35 6.58
CA LEU A 179 29.77 -3.77 6.44
C LEU A 179 29.18 -4.57 7.60
N TYR A 180 28.25 -5.46 7.30
CA TYR A 180 27.65 -6.42 8.21
C TYR A 180 28.38 -7.76 8.10
N ILE A 181 28.87 -8.26 9.23
CA ILE A 181 29.69 -9.47 9.33
C ILE A 181 28.79 -10.60 9.82
N GLY A 182 28.13 -11.29 8.89
CA GLY A 182 27.28 -12.45 9.15
C GLY A 182 28.10 -13.67 9.60
N GLU A 183 27.46 -14.83 9.69
CA GLU A 183 28.15 -16.09 9.99
C GLU A 183 28.96 -16.56 8.77
N ASP A 184 28.28 -16.68 7.63
CA ASP A 184 28.83 -17.22 6.37
C ASP A 184 28.97 -16.18 5.27
N THR A 185 28.37 -15.00 5.40
CA THR A 185 28.45 -13.92 4.40
C THR A 185 28.91 -12.60 4.99
N TYR A 186 29.40 -11.75 4.10
CA TYR A 186 29.43 -10.31 4.24
C TYR A 186 28.23 -9.71 3.51
N THR A 187 27.50 -8.83 4.19
CA THR A 187 26.51 -7.94 3.56
C THR A 187 27.04 -6.53 3.67
N ILE A 188 27.01 -5.74 2.60
CA ILE A 188 27.49 -4.36 2.61
C ILE A 188 26.46 -3.42 2.03
N ASP A 189 26.22 -2.31 2.73
CA ASP A 189 25.48 -1.16 2.23
C ASP A 189 26.48 -0.10 1.74
N LEU A 190 26.69 -0.04 0.43
CA LEU A 190 27.69 0.84 -0.17
C LEU A 190 27.35 2.33 -0.01
N ARG A 191 26.11 2.68 0.31
CA ARG A 191 25.72 4.08 0.61
C ARG A 191 26.31 4.57 1.92
N LYS A 192 26.72 3.64 2.79
CA LYS A 192 27.38 3.93 4.07
C LYS A 192 28.90 3.77 4.01
N THR A 193 29.44 3.18 2.95
CA THR A 193 30.87 2.83 2.86
C THR A 193 31.61 3.61 1.77
N LEU A 194 30.92 4.03 0.71
CA LEU A 194 31.52 4.77 -0.40
C LEU A 194 31.23 6.26 -0.28
N PRO A 195 32.19 7.12 -0.68
CA PRO A 195 31.95 8.55 -0.82
C PRO A 195 30.85 8.86 -1.83
N SER A 196 30.21 10.02 -1.67
CA SER A 196 29.08 10.45 -2.50
C SER A 196 29.43 10.66 -3.98
N CYS A 197 30.70 10.68 -4.36
CA CYS A 197 31.13 10.70 -5.76
C CYS A 197 30.75 9.39 -6.50
N PHE A 198 30.58 8.27 -5.79
CA PHE A 198 30.01 7.05 -6.35
C PHE A 198 28.48 7.16 -6.39
N GLN A 199 27.94 7.61 -7.53
CA GLN A 199 26.50 7.90 -7.68
C GLN A 199 25.60 6.66 -7.74
N ARG A 200 26.07 5.55 -8.32
CA ARG A 200 25.24 4.36 -8.56
C ARG A 200 24.69 3.72 -7.27
N PRO A 201 25.48 3.54 -6.19
CA PRO A 201 24.97 3.05 -4.91
C PRO A 201 23.77 3.85 -4.38
N ALA A 202 23.82 5.18 -4.44
CA ALA A 202 22.71 6.03 -4.00
C ALA A 202 21.48 5.92 -4.93
N SER A 203 21.70 5.76 -6.24
CA SER A 203 20.63 5.68 -7.24
C SER A 203 19.93 4.31 -7.30
N GLN A 204 20.65 3.22 -7.03
CA GLN A 204 20.19 1.83 -7.17
C GLN A 204 20.00 1.12 -5.82
N HIS A 205 20.27 1.79 -4.69
CA HIS A 205 20.20 1.30 -3.31
C HIS A 205 21.38 0.45 -2.77
N GLY A 206 22.40 0.13 -3.57
CA GLY A 206 23.77 -0.08 -3.05
C GLY A 206 24.06 -1.36 -2.24
N TRP A 207 23.18 -2.36 -2.18
CA TRP A 207 23.41 -3.55 -1.36
C TRP A 207 24.17 -4.64 -2.11
N MET A 208 25.17 -5.23 -1.44
CA MET A 208 25.90 -6.39 -1.95
C MET A 208 25.99 -7.48 -0.89
N VAL A 209 25.87 -8.73 -1.34
CA VAL A 209 26.07 -9.93 -0.51
C VAL A 209 27.15 -10.80 -1.13
N ARG A 210 28.06 -11.30 -0.31
CA ARG A 210 29.16 -12.17 -0.74
C ARG A 210 29.49 -13.18 0.35
N ASN A 211 29.72 -14.45 -0.01
CA ASN A 211 30.17 -15.46 0.95
C ASN A 211 31.55 -15.09 1.53
N LYS A 212 31.78 -15.34 2.83
CA LYS A 212 33.04 -14.99 3.51
C LYS A 212 34.24 -15.68 2.89
N GLU A 213 34.10 -16.96 2.62
CA GLU A 213 35.06 -17.72 1.83
C GLU A 213 35.06 -17.20 0.38
N ARG A 214 36.24 -16.97 -0.18
CA ARG A 214 36.37 -16.41 -1.55
C ARG A 214 36.29 -17.50 -2.60
N ASN A 215 35.21 -18.25 -2.56
CA ASN A 215 34.97 -19.40 -3.42
C ASN A 215 33.72 -19.21 -4.30
N ILE A 216 33.61 -20.06 -5.32
CA ILE A 216 32.45 -20.10 -6.20
C ILE A 216 31.32 -20.82 -5.47
N THR A 217 30.43 -20.05 -4.86
CA THR A 217 29.28 -20.55 -4.09
C THR A 217 28.03 -19.74 -4.44
N THR A 218 26.86 -20.37 -4.37
CA THR A 218 25.57 -19.72 -4.63
C THR A 218 25.04 -19.06 -3.35
N LEU A 219 24.01 -18.21 -3.50
CA LEU A 219 23.26 -17.62 -2.37
C LEU A 219 21.85 -18.19 -2.26
N GLU A 220 21.62 -19.39 -2.80
CA GLU A 220 20.29 -19.98 -2.95
C GLU A 220 19.65 -20.33 -1.60
N ASP A 221 20.47 -20.75 -0.65
CA ASP A 221 20.11 -21.04 0.74
C ASP A 221 19.56 -19.83 1.49
N ARG A 222 19.68 -18.62 0.91
CA ARG A 222 19.22 -17.35 1.49
C ARG A 222 17.94 -16.83 0.86
N ILE A 223 17.36 -17.54 -0.09
CA ILE A 223 16.12 -17.11 -0.75
C ILE A 223 14.90 -17.48 0.10
N ALA A 224 14.06 -16.51 0.45
CA ALA A 224 12.78 -16.73 1.11
C ALA A 224 11.64 -17.04 0.12
N GLY A 225 11.75 -16.60 -1.12
CA GLY A 225 10.75 -16.81 -2.16
C GLY A 225 11.06 -16.04 -3.44
N ILE A 226 10.27 -16.30 -4.47
CA ILE A 226 10.32 -15.56 -5.74
C ILE A 226 8.92 -15.03 -6.05
N VAL A 227 8.84 -13.76 -6.44
CA VAL A 227 7.62 -13.15 -6.95
C VAL A 227 7.72 -13.07 -8.46
N GLU A 228 6.78 -13.69 -9.17
CA GLU A 228 6.61 -13.57 -10.60
C GLU A 228 5.64 -12.42 -10.90
N VAL A 229 5.95 -11.61 -11.92
CA VAL A 229 5.11 -10.50 -12.37
C VAL A 229 5.11 -10.50 -13.90
N SER A 230 3.98 -10.20 -14.55
CA SER A 230 3.98 -10.01 -16.00
C SER A 230 4.78 -8.75 -16.37
N VAL A 231 5.49 -8.78 -17.51
CA VAL A 231 6.25 -7.61 -17.98
C VAL A 231 5.34 -6.41 -18.19
N GLN A 232 4.17 -6.63 -18.80
CA GLN A 232 3.18 -5.57 -19.05
C GLN A 232 2.70 -4.92 -17.76
N ASP A 233 2.41 -5.71 -16.71
CA ASP A 233 1.99 -5.17 -15.41
C ASP A 233 3.11 -4.36 -14.78
N ALA A 234 4.35 -4.87 -14.76
CA ALA A 234 5.48 -4.15 -14.19
C ALA A 234 5.76 -2.82 -14.91
N LEU A 235 5.70 -2.81 -16.25
CA LEU A 235 5.86 -1.59 -17.04
C LEU A 235 4.72 -0.60 -16.83
N ARG A 236 3.49 -1.07 -16.69
CA ARG A 236 2.37 -0.22 -16.28
C ARG A 236 2.62 0.37 -14.90
N TRP A 237 2.95 -0.47 -13.92
CA TRP A 237 3.16 -0.06 -12.53
C TRP A 237 4.27 0.99 -12.37
N ILE A 238 5.39 0.81 -13.08
CA ILE A 238 6.51 1.77 -13.08
C ILE A 238 6.22 2.97 -13.99
N GLY A 239 5.82 2.72 -15.23
CA GLY A 239 5.78 3.70 -16.32
C GLY A 239 4.58 4.65 -16.28
N SER A 240 3.40 4.18 -15.87
CA SER A 240 2.25 5.07 -15.64
C SER A 240 2.23 5.64 -14.22
N GLY A 241 3.21 5.29 -13.39
CA GLY A 241 3.28 5.72 -12.00
C GLY A 241 2.18 5.12 -11.13
N THR A 242 1.61 3.96 -11.48
CA THR A 242 0.56 3.33 -10.65
C THR A 242 1.07 3.08 -9.22
N LEU A 243 2.35 2.71 -9.07
CA LEU A 243 3.00 2.55 -7.76
C LEU A 243 3.10 3.85 -6.94
N LEU A 244 2.97 5.01 -7.60
CA LEU A 244 3.03 6.34 -7.00
C LEU A 244 1.64 6.97 -6.80
N THR A 245 0.58 6.22 -7.07
CA THR A 245 -0.80 6.67 -6.84
C THR A 245 -1.13 6.70 -5.36
N ASP A 246 -2.11 7.54 -5.01
CA ASP A 246 -2.76 7.56 -3.71
C ASP A 246 -3.35 6.19 -3.36
N GLU A 247 -3.95 5.49 -4.34
CA GLU A 247 -4.48 4.13 -4.16
C GLU A 247 -3.41 3.14 -3.68
N ASN A 248 -2.16 3.23 -4.18
CA ASN A 248 -1.08 2.34 -3.73
C ASN A 248 -0.52 2.72 -2.36
N PHE A 249 -0.33 4.02 -2.09
CA PHE A 249 0.24 4.50 -0.83
C PHE A 249 -0.75 4.45 0.34
N PHE A 250 -2.02 4.70 0.05
CA PHE A 250 -3.13 4.72 0.99
C PHE A 250 -4.24 3.82 0.46
N PRO A 251 -4.04 2.49 0.42
CA PRO A 251 -5.06 1.56 -0.06
C PRO A 251 -6.36 1.68 0.73
N SER A 252 -7.49 1.45 0.04
CA SER A 252 -8.79 1.43 0.71
C SER A 252 -8.85 0.32 1.76
N PHE A 253 -9.74 0.46 2.73
CA PHE A 253 -9.96 -0.56 3.75
C PHE A 253 -10.54 -1.87 3.17
N GLU A 254 -10.96 -1.91 1.91
CA GLU A 254 -11.31 -3.19 1.27
C GLU A 254 -10.07 -3.98 0.84
N ILE A 255 -8.95 -3.29 0.64
CA ILE A 255 -7.66 -3.87 0.24
C ILE A 255 -6.77 -4.08 1.47
N ASP A 256 -6.55 -3.04 2.27
CA ASP A 256 -5.76 -3.09 3.50
C ASP A 256 -6.58 -3.60 4.69
N GLN A 257 -6.43 -4.90 4.96
CA GLN A 257 -7.12 -5.56 6.07
C GLN A 257 -6.67 -5.06 7.45
N GLY A 258 -5.40 -4.64 7.61
CA GLY A 258 -4.92 -4.09 8.88
C GLY A 258 -5.61 -2.77 9.19
N TYR A 259 -5.68 -1.90 8.18
CA TYR A 259 -6.43 -0.65 8.25
C TYR A 259 -7.93 -0.88 8.49
N LYS A 260 -8.55 -1.85 7.79
CA LYS A 260 -9.96 -2.24 8.01
C LYS A 260 -10.21 -2.66 9.45
N VAL A 261 -9.34 -3.49 10.02
CA VAL A 261 -9.46 -3.95 11.41
C VAL A 261 -9.40 -2.76 12.36
N LEU A 262 -8.43 -1.85 12.18
CA LEU A 262 -8.31 -0.66 13.02
C LEU A 262 -9.56 0.24 12.94
N LEU A 263 -10.03 0.57 11.73
CA LEU A 263 -11.27 1.34 11.55
C LEU A 263 -12.46 0.63 12.16
N SER A 264 -12.55 -0.70 12.02
CA SER A 264 -13.67 -1.47 12.56
C SER A 264 -13.77 -1.45 14.08
N ARG A 265 -12.69 -1.08 14.78
CA ARG A 265 -12.66 -0.94 16.24
C ARG A 265 -12.80 0.50 16.69
N GLN A 266 -12.94 1.46 15.76
CA GLN A 266 -13.17 2.86 16.05
C GLN A 266 -14.67 3.19 16.14
N CYS A 267 -15.05 3.91 17.20
CA CYS A 267 -16.39 4.49 17.34
C CYS A 267 -16.70 5.37 16.12
N ARG A 268 -17.87 5.17 15.52
CA ARG A 268 -18.35 5.97 14.39
C ARG A 268 -17.43 5.94 13.16
N SER A 269 -16.71 4.85 12.90
CA SER A 269 -15.92 4.72 11.66
C SER A 269 -16.75 4.45 10.41
N GLY A 270 -18.02 4.04 10.59
CA GLY A 270 -18.90 3.61 9.51
C GLY A 270 -18.60 2.20 8.98
N ILE A 271 -17.61 1.50 9.55
CA ILE A 271 -17.25 0.13 9.16
C ILE A 271 -18.01 -0.89 10.00
N LYS A 272 -18.82 -1.71 9.33
CA LYS A 272 -19.58 -2.80 9.97
C LYS A 272 -18.63 -3.91 10.44
N SER A 273 -18.72 -4.24 11.72
CA SER A 273 -17.97 -5.34 12.34
C SER A 273 -18.66 -5.86 13.59
N ARG A 274 -18.33 -7.10 13.96
CA ARG A 274 -18.76 -7.74 15.21
C ARG A 274 -17.75 -7.56 16.35
N GLU A 275 -16.55 -7.09 16.03
CA GLU A 275 -15.46 -6.88 16.99
C GLU A 275 -15.75 -5.73 17.94
N GLU A 276 -15.27 -5.80 19.18
CA GLU A 276 -15.46 -4.75 20.19
C GLU A 276 -14.83 -3.40 19.78
N LEU A 277 -15.53 -2.29 20.09
CA LEU A 277 -15.01 -0.93 19.94
C LEU A 277 -13.91 -0.69 20.98
N LEU A 278 -12.74 -0.24 20.52
CA LEU A 278 -11.61 0.12 21.38
C LEU A 278 -11.18 1.57 21.20
N LEU A 279 -11.29 2.10 19.99
CA LEU A 279 -10.75 3.40 19.65
C LEU A 279 -11.86 4.46 19.69
N PRO A 280 -11.65 5.59 20.38
CA PRO A 280 -12.53 6.75 20.29
C PRO A 280 -12.71 7.23 18.84
N THR A 281 -13.76 8.01 18.62
CA THR A 281 -14.00 8.67 17.33
C THR A 281 -12.80 9.53 16.94
N LYS A 282 -12.43 9.50 15.64
CA LYS A 282 -11.36 10.32 15.03
C LYS A 282 -9.91 9.99 15.44
N VAL A 283 -9.63 8.82 16.03
CA VAL A 283 -8.25 8.37 16.27
C VAL A 283 -7.55 7.97 14.97
N ILE A 284 -8.24 7.18 14.14
CA ILE A 284 -7.82 6.75 12.81
C ILE A 284 -8.55 7.61 11.79
N CYS A 285 -7.79 8.25 10.91
CA CYS A 285 -8.33 8.97 9.76
C CYS A 285 -8.86 7.97 8.73
N ASN A 286 -10.09 8.16 8.27
CA ASN A 286 -10.59 7.42 7.12
C ASN A 286 -10.35 8.21 5.82
N TYR A 287 -9.33 7.84 5.04
CA TYR A 287 -9.05 8.50 3.75
C TYR A 287 -10.05 8.15 2.64
N HIS A 288 -10.91 7.15 2.85
CA HIS A 288 -11.82 6.58 1.86
C HIS A 288 -13.28 6.69 2.31
N LEU A 289 -13.67 7.85 2.85
CA LEU A 289 -15.05 8.10 3.28
C LEU A 289 -16.05 8.03 2.13
N SER A 290 -15.63 8.35 0.90
CA SER A 290 -16.43 8.20 -0.31
C SER A 290 -16.92 6.77 -0.54
N ASP A 291 -16.19 5.77 -0.07
CA ASP A 291 -16.60 4.36 -0.18
C ASP A 291 -17.75 4.02 0.77
N LEU A 292 -18.10 4.92 1.68
CA LEU A 292 -19.17 4.76 2.68
C LEU A 292 -20.50 5.39 2.29
N PHE A 293 -20.56 6.15 1.20
CA PHE A 293 -21.81 6.66 0.63
C PHE A 293 -21.89 6.36 -0.87
N TYR A 294 -23.04 6.63 -1.48
CA TYR A 294 -23.21 6.51 -2.92
C TYR A 294 -23.39 7.89 -3.55
N CYS A 295 -22.60 8.18 -4.59
CA CYS A 295 -22.78 9.33 -5.45
C CYS A 295 -22.50 8.89 -6.88
N SER A 296 -23.44 9.13 -7.81
CA SER A 296 -23.28 8.70 -9.20
C SER A 296 -22.22 9.52 -9.95
N ASP A 297 -21.98 10.77 -9.53
CA ASP A 297 -20.93 11.64 -10.07
C ASP A 297 -20.49 12.64 -8.97
N LEU A 298 -19.45 12.26 -8.23
CA LEU A 298 -18.94 13.06 -7.11
C LEU A 298 -18.38 14.41 -7.58
N LYS A 299 -17.73 14.46 -8.75
CA LYS A 299 -17.15 15.70 -9.29
C LYS A 299 -18.24 16.69 -9.66
N LYS A 300 -19.33 16.21 -10.29
CA LYS A 300 -20.49 17.05 -10.58
C LYS A 300 -21.15 17.54 -9.30
N MET A 301 -21.34 16.65 -8.31
CA MET A 301 -21.91 17.01 -7.00
C MET A 301 -21.10 18.10 -6.28
N GLU A 302 -19.77 17.99 -6.29
CA GLU A 302 -18.86 18.98 -5.67
C GLU A 302 -18.88 20.34 -6.38
N GLY A 303 -19.29 20.39 -7.65
CA GLY A 303 -19.46 21.62 -8.42
C GLY A 303 -20.81 22.31 -8.24
N LEU A 304 -21.78 21.69 -7.56
CA LEU A 304 -23.11 22.27 -7.37
C LEU A 304 -23.10 23.40 -6.34
N GLN A 305 -23.85 24.46 -6.63
CA GLN A 305 -24.09 25.52 -5.67
C GLN A 305 -25.10 25.07 -4.62
N LYS A 306 -24.86 25.42 -3.36
CA LYS A 306 -25.85 25.25 -2.29
C LYS A 306 -26.92 26.35 -2.40
N ASN A 307 -28.12 26.05 -1.92
CA ASN A 307 -29.25 26.98 -1.84
C ASN A 307 -28.89 28.23 -1.03
N GLU A 308 -29.47 29.37 -1.38
CA GLU A 308 -29.25 30.66 -0.71
C GLU A 308 -29.64 30.62 0.78
N ASP A 309 -30.60 29.78 1.15
CA ASP A 309 -31.05 29.57 2.53
C ASP A 309 -30.11 28.66 3.36
N ALA A 310 -29.06 28.08 2.74
CA ALA A 310 -28.10 27.27 3.46
C ALA A 310 -27.29 28.15 4.44
N PRO A 311 -27.01 27.69 5.68
CA PRO A 311 -26.20 28.46 6.61
C PRO A 311 -24.82 28.81 6.02
N ASP A 312 -24.37 30.06 6.20
CA ASP A 312 -23.12 30.57 5.62
C ASP A 312 -21.91 29.64 5.83
N TRP A 313 -21.81 29.07 7.04
CA TRP A 313 -20.70 28.18 7.40
C TRP A 313 -20.74 26.82 6.71
N MET A 314 -21.88 26.41 6.15
CA MET A 314 -22.03 25.19 5.35
C MET A 314 -21.70 25.41 3.87
N ILE A 315 -21.68 26.66 3.37
CA ILE A 315 -21.48 26.96 1.94
C ILE A 315 -20.24 26.26 1.38
N ASN A 316 -19.14 26.31 2.12
CA ASN A 316 -17.83 25.78 1.68
C ASN A 316 -17.56 24.32 2.10
N ILE A 317 -18.52 23.64 2.75
CA ILE A 317 -18.35 22.23 3.16
C ILE A 317 -18.61 21.32 1.95
N SER A 318 -17.63 20.51 1.56
CA SER A 318 -17.81 19.49 0.52
C SER A 318 -18.76 18.38 0.97
N ILE A 319 -19.26 17.57 0.02
CA ILE A 319 -20.17 16.48 0.39
C ILE A 319 -19.49 15.41 1.26
N THR A 320 -18.21 15.14 0.99
CA THR A 320 -17.39 14.20 1.77
C THR A 320 -17.15 14.73 3.19
N GLU A 321 -16.87 16.03 3.34
CA GLU A 321 -16.76 16.67 4.66
C GLU A 321 -18.09 16.69 5.40
N LEU A 322 -19.22 16.94 4.72
CA LEU A 322 -20.54 16.87 5.34
C LEU A 322 -20.82 15.46 5.87
N PHE A 323 -20.54 14.43 5.06
CA PHE A 323 -20.67 13.03 5.48
C PHE A 323 -19.79 12.74 6.71
N ASP A 324 -18.54 13.20 6.70
CA ASP A 324 -17.63 13.04 7.81
C ASP A 324 -18.15 13.65 9.12
N LEU A 325 -18.71 14.85 9.06
CA LEU A 325 -19.30 15.53 10.20
C LEU A 325 -20.55 14.82 10.72
N LEU A 326 -21.42 14.39 9.81
CA LEU A 326 -22.61 13.60 10.12
C LEU A 326 -22.24 12.32 10.86
N LEU A 327 -21.30 11.58 10.27
CA LEU A 327 -20.76 10.34 10.81
C LEU A 327 -20.18 10.56 12.20
N SER A 328 -19.39 11.61 12.38
CA SER A 328 -18.61 11.84 13.60
C SER A 328 -19.42 12.43 14.76
N PHE A 329 -20.46 13.22 14.49
CA PHE A 329 -21.08 14.03 15.54
C PHE A 329 -22.61 14.06 15.52
N SER A 330 -23.23 14.03 14.35
CA SER A 330 -24.63 14.47 14.24
C SER A 330 -25.65 13.36 14.16
N TRP A 331 -25.31 12.21 13.60
CA TRP A 331 -26.23 11.07 13.62
C TRP A 331 -26.32 10.49 15.02
N THR A 332 -27.42 10.80 15.71
CA THR A 332 -27.68 10.42 17.09
C THR A 332 -28.97 9.60 17.19
N HIS A 333 -29.25 9.14 18.41
CA HIS A 333 -30.51 8.50 18.75
C HIS A 333 -31.73 9.35 18.38
N ASP A 334 -31.66 10.68 18.55
CA ASP A 334 -32.80 11.59 18.38
C ASP A 334 -33.07 11.93 16.91
N SER A 335 -32.03 11.94 16.09
CA SER A 335 -32.18 12.13 14.64
C SER A 335 -32.72 10.86 13.94
N CYS A 336 -32.60 9.69 14.59
CA CYS A 336 -32.99 8.41 14.01
C CYS A 336 -34.52 8.27 13.84
N ASP A 337 -34.95 7.63 12.76
CA ASP A 337 -36.37 7.35 12.50
C ASP A 337 -36.99 6.39 13.50
N LYS A 338 -36.20 5.40 13.96
CA LYS A 338 -36.54 4.50 15.05
C LYS A 338 -35.31 4.28 15.91
N THR A 339 -35.43 4.68 17.16
CA THR A 339 -34.36 4.67 18.16
C THR A 339 -33.67 3.31 18.32
N GLU A 340 -34.45 2.22 18.19
CA GLU A 340 -33.96 0.83 18.24
C GLU A 340 -32.92 0.47 17.16
N TYR A 341 -32.84 1.24 16.06
CA TYR A 341 -31.86 1.02 15.00
C TYR A 341 -30.52 1.68 15.26
N TRP A 342 -30.50 2.70 16.13
CA TRP A 342 -29.32 3.50 16.35
C TRP A 342 -28.29 2.73 17.20
N ASN A 343 -27.02 2.83 16.79
CA ASN A 343 -25.89 2.39 17.59
C ASN A 343 -24.64 3.19 17.23
N GLU A 344 -23.72 3.33 18.18
CA GLU A 344 -22.50 4.15 18.05
C GLU A 344 -21.56 3.69 16.92
N ARG A 345 -21.66 2.41 16.51
CA ARG A 345 -20.80 1.86 15.44
C ARG A 345 -21.26 2.32 14.07
N LEU A 346 -22.56 2.23 13.80
CA LEU A 346 -23.19 2.51 12.51
C LEU A 346 -24.26 3.60 12.67
N PRO A 347 -23.85 4.83 13.03
CA PRO A 347 -24.80 5.87 13.41
C PRO A 347 -25.70 6.31 12.25
N TYR A 348 -25.29 6.04 10.99
CA TYR A 348 -26.08 6.28 9.78
C TYR A 348 -27.36 5.43 9.68
N THR A 349 -27.50 4.36 10.48
CA THR A 349 -28.64 3.44 10.37
C THR A 349 -29.92 4.12 10.85
N GLY A 350 -30.95 4.17 10.00
CA GLY A 350 -32.23 4.80 10.30
C GLY A 350 -32.20 6.32 10.15
N GLN A 351 -31.21 6.86 9.44
CA GLN A 351 -31.01 8.30 9.25
C GLN A 351 -31.39 8.77 7.84
N SER A 352 -31.81 7.88 6.94
CA SER A 352 -31.99 8.22 5.51
C SER A 352 -32.99 9.35 5.29
N GLY A 353 -34.13 9.35 5.99
CA GLY A 353 -35.16 10.39 5.86
C GLY A 353 -34.69 11.80 6.26
N VAL A 354 -34.08 11.93 7.45
CA VAL A 354 -33.56 13.22 7.94
C VAL A 354 -32.37 13.70 7.10
N THR A 355 -31.51 12.76 6.68
CA THR A 355 -30.31 13.09 5.89
C THR A 355 -30.68 13.53 4.48
N ALA A 356 -31.63 12.86 3.83
CA ALA A 356 -32.06 13.24 2.49
C ALA A 356 -32.81 14.58 2.47
N LEU A 357 -33.54 14.92 3.54
CA LEU A 357 -34.12 16.26 3.70
C LEU A 357 -33.07 17.33 3.96
N LEU A 358 -32.03 17.06 4.77
CA LEU A 358 -30.91 17.98 4.93
C LEU A 358 -30.28 18.29 3.56
N ILE A 359 -29.98 17.26 2.77
CA ILE A 359 -29.42 17.43 1.44
C ILE A 359 -30.36 18.22 0.53
N GLN A 360 -31.67 17.96 0.59
CA GLN A 360 -32.65 18.75 -0.15
C GLN A 360 -32.68 20.22 0.29
N CYS A 361 -32.56 20.51 1.59
CA CYS A 361 -32.45 21.87 2.09
C CYS A 361 -31.17 22.58 1.60
N LEU A 362 -30.07 21.84 1.50
CA LEU A 362 -28.78 22.40 1.11
C LEU A 362 -28.60 22.56 -0.40
N TYR A 363 -29.10 21.65 -1.22
CA TYR A 363 -28.84 21.60 -2.67
C TYR A 363 -30.10 21.57 -3.53
N GLY A 364 -31.28 21.48 -2.91
CA GLY A 364 -32.54 21.29 -3.63
C GLY A 364 -32.69 19.86 -4.18
N GLY A 365 -33.25 19.77 -5.39
CA GLY A 365 -33.49 18.49 -6.07
C GLY A 365 -34.65 17.68 -5.51
N ASP A 366 -34.79 16.49 -6.08
CA ASP A 366 -35.88 15.57 -5.81
C ASP A 366 -35.55 14.61 -4.69
N LEU A 367 -36.47 14.49 -3.73
CA LEU A 367 -36.46 13.42 -2.74
C LEU A 367 -37.05 12.15 -3.33
N LYS A 368 -36.27 11.08 -3.39
CA LYS A 368 -36.72 9.76 -3.83
C LYS A 368 -36.76 8.78 -2.66
N CYS A 369 -37.53 7.71 -2.82
CA CYS A 369 -37.76 6.71 -1.79
C CYS A 369 -37.72 5.30 -2.40
N TYR A 370 -37.02 4.39 -1.73
CA TYR A 370 -37.01 2.96 -2.04
C TYR A 370 -37.53 2.15 -0.86
N THR A 371 -38.58 1.37 -1.09
CA THR A 371 -39.16 0.49 -0.06
C THR A 371 -38.51 -0.89 -0.14
N PHE A 372 -37.49 -1.15 0.67
CA PHE A 372 -36.71 -2.39 0.63
C PHE A 372 -37.23 -3.49 1.57
N SER A 373 -38.23 -3.18 2.40
CA SER A 373 -39.00 -4.18 3.15
C SER A 373 -40.42 -3.69 3.36
N ARG A 374 -41.33 -4.59 3.76
CA ARG A 374 -42.76 -4.27 3.99
C ARG A 374 -43.02 -3.05 4.89
N THR A 375 -42.05 -2.65 5.71
CA THR A 375 -42.21 -1.60 6.72
C THR A 375 -41.08 -0.56 6.73
N ARG A 376 -40.11 -0.62 5.80
CA ARG A 376 -38.98 0.32 5.77
C ARG A 376 -38.81 0.96 4.41
N ASN A 377 -38.78 2.28 4.46
CA ASN A 377 -38.48 3.17 3.35
C ASN A 377 -37.06 3.71 3.55
N HIS A 378 -36.30 3.78 2.46
CA HIS A 378 -34.99 4.41 2.38
C HIS A 378 -35.09 5.65 1.50
N TYR A 379 -34.54 6.77 1.95
CA TYR A 379 -34.62 8.04 1.22
C TYR A 379 -33.26 8.47 0.68
N PHE A 380 -33.26 9.07 -0.51
CA PHE A 380 -32.07 9.59 -1.18
C PHE A 380 -32.44 10.77 -2.09
N ASN A 381 -31.45 11.46 -2.65
CA ASN A 381 -31.64 12.65 -3.46
C ASN A 381 -31.25 12.42 -4.92
N VAL A 382 -31.96 13.10 -5.82
CA VAL A 382 -31.55 13.30 -7.21
C VAL A 382 -31.47 14.81 -7.45
N ILE A 383 -30.27 15.31 -7.74
CA ILE A 383 -29.97 16.75 -7.87
C ILE A 383 -29.22 16.93 -9.18
N ASP A 384 -29.79 17.66 -10.13
CA ASP A 384 -29.21 17.85 -11.47
C ASP A 384 -28.69 16.53 -12.07
N ASP A 385 -29.56 15.51 -12.12
CA ASP A 385 -29.24 14.14 -12.59
C ASP A 385 -28.17 13.38 -11.78
N VAL A 386 -27.66 13.94 -10.68
CA VAL A 386 -26.76 13.25 -9.75
C VAL A 386 -27.58 12.57 -8.66
N VAL A 387 -27.39 11.26 -8.52
CA VAL A 387 -27.96 10.47 -7.43
C VAL A 387 -27.00 10.53 -6.25
N LEU A 388 -27.51 10.92 -5.07
CA LEU A 388 -26.74 11.03 -3.84
C LEU A 388 -27.45 10.34 -2.67
N ASP A 389 -26.74 9.46 -1.98
CA ASP A 389 -27.21 8.75 -0.79
C ASP A 389 -26.09 8.61 0.25
N LEU A 390 -26.11 9.51 1.23
CA LEU A 390 -25.19 9.52 2.37
C LEU A 390 -25.44 8.39 3.38
N THR A 391 -26.54 7.67 3.26
CA THR A 391 -26.92 6.57 4.16
C THR A 391 -26.93 5.22 3.44
N TYR A 392 -26.30 5.15 2.27
CA TYR A 392 -26.25 3.98 1.38
C TYR A 392 -25.91 2.67 2.11
N LYS A 393 -25.01 2.72 3.10
CA LYS A 393 -24.58 1.55 3.88
C LYS A 393 -25.64 1.02 4.85
N GLU A 394 -26.80 1.67 5.00
CA GLU A 394 -27.97 1.13 5.70
C GLU A 394 -28.53 -0.11 4.99
N LEU A 395 -28.31 -0.24 3.67
CA LEU A 395 -28.77 -1.37 2.88
C LEU A 395 -27.90 -2.60 3.17
N VAL A 396 -28.50 -3.59 3.83
CA VAL A 396 -27.76 -4.63 4.58
C VAL A 396 -27.30 -5.81 3.72
N ASP A 397 -28.00 -6.13 2.62
CA ASP A 397 -27.72 -7.30 1.78
C ASP A 397 -27.25 -6.90 0.37
N THR A 398 -26.25 -7.61 -0.15
CA THR A 398 -25.79 -7.60 -1.54
C THR A 398 -26.90 -7.75 -2.58
N ALA A 399 -27.92 -8.60 -2.34
CA ALA A 399 -29.05 -8.73 -3.26
C ALA A 399 -29.88 -7.42 -3.29
N GLN A 400 -30.21 -6.90 -2.11
CA GLN A 400 -30.90 -5.62 -1.95
C GLN A 400 -30.08 -4.46 -2.52
N LYS A 401 -28.75 -4.49 -2.40
CA LYS A 401 -27.86 -3.47 -2.98
C LYS A 401 -27.84 -3.49 -4.50
N ARG A 402 -27.84 -4.67 -5.12
CA ARG A 402 -27.91 -4.79 -6.60
C ARG A 402 -29.25 -4.29 -7.12
N ASP A 403 -30.34 -4.71 -6.49
CA ASP A 403 -31.68 -4.25 -6.82
C ASP A 403 -31.80 -2.74 -6.58
N TYR A 404 -31.22 -2.22 -5.50
CA TYR A 404 -31.20 -0.79 -5.22
C TYR A 404 -30.37 0.01 -6.22
N ILE A 405 -29.16 -0.42 -6.61
CA ILE A 405 -28.38 0.26 -7.65
C ILE A 405 -29.13 0.27 -8.98
N PHE A 406 -29.79 -0.84 -9.31
CA PHE A 406 -30.64 -0.93 -10.49
C PHE A 406 -31.83 0.02 -10.41
N GLU A 407 -32.49 0.14 -9.25
CA GLU A 407 -33.59 1.08 -9.03
C GLU A 407 -33.11 2.54 -8.97
N LEU A 408 -31.94 2.84 -8.39
CA LEU A 408 -31.32 4.17 -8.43
C LEU A 408 -31.14 4.66 -9.87
N THR A 409 -30.72 3.75 -10.75
CA THR A 409 -30.53 4.03 -12.18
C THR A 409 -31.86 4.29 -12.90
N LYS A 410 -32.98 3.74 -12.40
CA LYS A 410 -34.34 3.94 -12.95
C LYS A 410 -35.10 5.12 -12.32
N CYS A 411 -34.78 5.48 -11.08
CA CYS A 411 -35.53 6.46 -10.30
C CYS A 411 -35.29 7.92 -10.73
N ALA A 412 -34.31 8.18 -11.60
CA ALA A 412 -34.18 9.46 -12.30
C ALA A 412 -35.45 9.81 -13.13
N GLU A 413 -36.29 8.82 -13.47
CA GLU A 413 -37.39 8.99 -14.42
C GLU A 413 -38.80 8.99 -13.79
N LYS A 414 -38.96 8.84 -12.48
CA LYS A 414 -40.28 8.75 -11.82
C LYS A 414 -40.58 9.91 -10.87
N GLU A 415 -41.74 10.53 -11.04
CA GLU A 415 -42.31 11.48 -10.08
C GLU A 415 -42.74 10.77 -8.78
N PHE A 416 -42.43 11.36 -7.63
CA PHE A 416 -42.87 10.84 -6.33
C PHE A 416 -43.56 11.91 -5.48
N LYS A 417 -44.63 11.51 -4.79
CA LYS A 417 -45.45 12.36 -3.91
C LYS A 417 -45.01 12.18 -2.46
N GLY A 418 -44.01 12.92 -2.01
CA GLY A 418 -43.42 12.82 -0.67
C GLY A 418 -43.83 13.91 0.32
N THR A 419 -45.11 14.12 0.60
CA THR A 419 -45.55 15.17 1.53
C THR A 419 -45.33 14.85 3.02
N ASN A 420 -45.21 13.57 3.42
CA ASN A 420 -45.15 13.18 4.84
C ASN A 420 -43.72 13.15 5.45
N VAL A 421 -42.66 13.06 4.63
CA VAL A 421 -41.28 12.97 5.14
C VAL A 421 -40.84 14.29 5.75
N ARG A 422 -41.17 15.41 5.08
CA ARG A 422 -40.82 16.76 5.53
C ARG A 422 -41.45 17.09 6.88
N SER A 423 -42.77 16.93 7.00
CA SER A 423 -43.50 17.18 8.26
C SER A 423 -43.02 16.32 9.43
N LYS A 424 -42.48 15.13 9.17
CA LYS A 424 -41.97 14.22 10.20
C LYS A 424 -40.58 14.63 10.72
N ASN A 425 -39.74 15.21 9.87
CA ASN A 425 -38.31 15.34 10.12
C ASN A 425 -37.80 16.79 10.15
N GLU A 426 -38.62 17.80 9.88
CA GLU A 426 -38.23 19.21 9.84
C GLU A 426 -37.51 19.69 11.11
N ASN A 427 -38.03 19.33 12.30
CA ASN A 427 -37.37 19.64 13.57
C ASN A 427 -36.01 18.94 13.68
N LYS A 428 -35.92 17.67 13.27
CA LYS A 428 -34.67 16.89 13.31
C LYS A 428 -33.61 17.45 12.37
N VAL A 429 -34.00 17.98 11.21
CA VAL A 429 -33.09 18.66 10.28
C VAL A 429 -32.51 19.91 10.93
N SER A 430 -33.36 20.70 11.61
CA SER A 430 -32.92 21.89 12.34
C SER A 430 -31.92 21.55 13.45
N ASP A 431 -32.20 20.52 14.24
CA ASP A 431 -31.30 20.03 15.28
C ASP A 431 -29.97 19.52 14.71
N LEU A 432 -30.04 18.83 13.58
CA LEU A 432 -28.88 18.29 12.90
C LEU A 432 -27.99 19.42 12.34
N ILE A 433 -28.57 20.44 11.70
CA ILE A 433 -27.84 21.64 11.26
C ILE A 433 -27.16 22.31 12.46
N SER A 434 -27.87 22.46 13.58
CA SER A 434 -27.32 23.03 14.80
C SER A 434 -26.13 22.22 15.35
N SER A 435 -26.22 20.89 15.35
CA SER A 435 -25.14 20.00 15.82
C SER A 435 -23.89 20.03 14.94
N LEU A 436 -24.08 20.26 13.63
CA LEU A 436 -22.99 20.35 12.66
C LEU A 436 -22.22 21.67 12.78
N ASN A 437 -22.80 22.70 13.41
CA ASN A 437 -22.18 24.03 13.54
C ASN A 437 -20.85 23.95 14.32
N PRO A 438 -19.72 24.39 13.74
CA PRO A 438 -18.41 24.37 14.40
C PRO A 438 -18.38 24.97 15.80
N GLN A 439 -19.13 26.05 16.05
CA GLN A 439 -19.16 26.73 17.34
C GLN A 439 -19.79 25.85 18.45
N ASN A 440 -20.76 25.02 18.09
CA ASN A 440 -21.44 24.10 19.01
C ASN A 440 -20.62 22.84 19.30
N ARG A 441 -19.61 22.54 18.48
CA ARG A 441 -18.74 21.36 18.65
C ARG A 441 -17.71 21.54 19.77
N PHE A 442 -17.17 22.74 19.93
CA PHE A 442 -16.20 23.06 21.00
C PHE A 442 -16.80 22.99 22.41
N THR A 443 -18.09 23.28 22.55
CA THR A 443 -18.79 23.19 23.84
C THR A 443 -19.10 21.76 24.28
N ASN A 444 -19.24 20.82 23.33
CA ASN A 444 -19.54 19.42 23.62
C ASN A 444 -18.30 18.54 23.83
N THR A 445 -17.14 18.90 23.24
CA THR A 445 -15.89 18.17 23.47
C THR A 445 -15.34 18.37 24.89
N MET A 446 -15.64 19.51 25.56
CA MET A 446 -15.29 19.71 26.98
C MET A 446 -16.21 18.99 27.97
N ARG A 447 -17.36 18.44 27.54
CA ARG A 447 -18.28 17.69 28.41
C ARG A 447 -18.09 16.18 28.37
N GLN A 448 -17.18 15.66 27.55
CA GLN A 448 -16.92 14.23 27.39
C GLN A 448 -15.48 13.83 27.77
N ILE A 449 -14.83 14.58 28.66
CA ILE A 449 -13.61 14.16 29.34
C ILE A 449 -13.98 13.90 30.81
N PRO A 450 -13.89 12.66 31.32
CA PRO A 450 -13.93 12.38 32.76
C PRO A 450 -12.84 13.13 33.53
#